data_AF-A0A4Y9ZKC8-F1
#
_entry.id   AF-A0A4Y9ZKC8-F1
#
_cell.length_a   1.000
_cell.length_b   1.000
_cell.length_c   1.000
_cell.angle_alpha   90.00
_cell.angle_beta   90.00
_cell.angle_gamma   90.00
#
_symmetry.space_group_name_H-M   'P 1'
#
loop_
_entity.id
_entity.type
_entity.pdbx_description
1 polymer ?
#
loop_
_entity_poly.entity_id
_entity_poly.type
_entity_poly.pdbx_seq_one_letter_code
_entity_poly.pdbx_strand_id
1 'polypeptide(L)'
;MSYPSHSSTSNGVASGHSGRHTVPPQAIQSTISTHQHKSSQIGMVARGDEIYELDMQLEAAITAYSSREIGKAEFDAIVYHINDAIRDRERRYADYCVREQAGQTRPVDWYKEFYGYTEEEAEEHLREELRLRDIRNANQARGQSRMLQQSRHGRGH
;
A
#
# COMPACT_ATOMS: atom_id res chain seq x y z
N MET A 1 -0.50 -11.70 -69.05
CA MET A 1 -0.97 -12.62 -68.00
C MET A 1 0.24 -13.37 -67.48
N SER A 2 0.50 -13.28 -66.17
CA SER A 2 1.58 -13.98 -65.47
C SER A 2 1.00 -14.56 -64.17
N TYR A 3 1.24 -15.85 -63.93
CA TYR A 3 1.09 -16.56 -62.64
C TYR A 3 2.35 -16.28 -61.76
N PRO A 4 2.49 -16.67 -60.46
CA PRO A 4 1.77 -17.75 -59.77
C PRO A 4 1.54 -17.63 -58.22
N SER A 5 0.93 -18.69 -57.66
CA SER A 5 1.20 -19.30 -56.33
C SER A 5 0.50 -18.78 -55.07
N HIS A 6 -0.67 -19.37 -54.76
CA HIS A 6 -1.02 -19.71 -53.38
C HIS A 6 -1.22 -21.22 -53.27
N SER A 7 -0.13 -21.92 -53.00
CA SER A 7 -0.14 -23.33 -52.61
C SER A 7 -0.66 -23.47 -51.18
N SER A 8 -1.64 -24.36 -51.04
CA SER A 8 -2.02 -25.16 -49.88
C SER A 8 -0.81 -25.52 -48.98
N THR A 9 -0.93 -25.85 -47.69
CA THR A 9 -1.73 -26.96 -47.15
C THR A 9 -1.58 -26.99 -45.61
N SER A 10 -2.61 -27.50 -44.96
CA SER A 10 -2.63 -28.12 -43.63
C SER A 10 -1.37 -28.93 -43.27
N ASN A 11 -0.91 -28.84 -42.02
CA ASN A 11 -0.78 -29.96 -41.06
C ASN A 11 -0.04 -29.51 -39.78
N GLY A 12 -0.44 -30.09 -38.64
CA GLY A 12 -0.01 -29.68 -37.30
C GLY A 12 1.35 -30.22 -36.82
N VAL A 13 1.42 -30.41 -35.50
CA VAL A 13 2.57 -30.90 -34.67
C VAL A 13 3.60 -29.75 -34.44
N ALA A 14 4.11 -29.44 -33.24
CA ALA A 14 4.66 -30.33 -32.23
C ALA A 14 4.83 -29.66 -30.85
N SER A 15 4.84 -30.54 -29.85
CA SER A 15 5.38 -30.37 -28.51
C SER A 15 6.82 -29.84 -28.50
N GLY A 16 7.15 -29.05 -27.48
CA GLY A 16 8.52 -28.83 -27.02
C GLY A 16 9.22 -27.58 -27.58
N HIS A 17 9.06 -26.45 -26.91
CA HIS A 17 10.09 -25.40 -26.87
C HIS A 17 10.25 -24.92 -25.42
N SER A 18 11.30 -25.45 -24.78
CA SER A 18 11.95 -24.86 -23.61
C SER A 18 12.57 -23.52 -24.02
N GLY A 19 11.73 -22.50 -24.21
CA GLY A 19 12.17 -21.12 -24.32
C GLY A 19 12.30 -20.55 -22.93
N ARG A 20 13.53 -20.37 -22.44
CA ARG A 20 13.77 -19.46 -21.31
C ARG A 20 13.13 -18.12 -21.66
N HIS A 21 12.03 -17.78 -21.03
CA HIS A 21 11.52 -16.42 -21.05
C HIS A 21 12.57 -15.54 -20.37
N THR A 22 13.45 -14.92 -21.15
CA THR A 22 14.26 -13.79 -20.71
C THR A 22 13.30 -12.62 -20.53
N VAL A 23 12.66 -12.58 -19.37
CA VAL A 23 11.89 -11.41 -18.94
C VAL A 23 12.88 -10.26 -18.78
N PRO A 24 12.68 -9.11 -19.44
CA PRO A 24 13.55 -7.95 -19.28
C PRO A 24 13.68 -7.57 -17.80
N PRO A 25 14.89 -7.28 -17.29
CA PRO A 25 15.07 -6.85 -15.90
C PRO A 25 14.20 -5.65 -15.55
N GLN A 26 13.97 -4.73 -16.50
CA GLN A 26 13.08 -3.58 -16.30
C GLN A 26 11.61 -3.99 -16.12
N ALA A 27 11.16 -5.05 -16.79
CA ALA A 27 9.79 -5.55 -16.64
C ALA A 27 9.59 -6.22 -15.28
N ILE A 28 10.61 -6.93 -14.78
CA ILE A 28 10.62 -7.49 -13.42
C ILE A 28 10.65 -6.37 -12.38
N GLN A 29 11.52 -5.36 -12.54
CA GLN A 29 11.58 -4.24 -11.59
C GLN A 29 10.31 -3.40 -11.60
N SER A 30 9.70 -3.18 -12.76
CA SER A 30 8.42 -2.46 -12.87
C SER A 30 7.28 -3.23 -12.23
N THR A 31 7.19 -4.55 -12.47
CA THR A 31 6.16 -5.40 -11.83
C THR A 31 6.40 -5.58 -10.33
N ILE A 32 7.64 -5.69 -9.87
CA ILE A 32 7.97 -5.70 -8.44
C ILE A 32 7.63 -4.35 -7.80
N SER A 33 7.96 -3.22 -8.44
CA SER A 33 7.65 -1.88 -7.93
C SER A 33 6.13 -1.64 -7.87
N THR A 34 5.39 -2.00 -8.92
CA THR A 34 3.92 -1.90 -8.91
C THR A 34 3.27 -2.89 -7.95
N HIS A 35 3.80 -4.10 -7.81
CA HIS A 35 3.33 -5.07 -6.82
C HIS A 35 3.66 -4.61 -5.40
N GLN A 36 4.81 -3.99 -5.16
CA GLN A 36 5.18 -3.42 -3.86
C GLN A 36 4.32 -2.20 -3.52
N HIS A 37 4.04 -1.33 -4.49
CA HIS A 37 3.15 -0.17 -4.32
C HIS A 37 1.69 -0.59 -4.09
N LYS A 38 1.19 -1.58 -4.85
CA LYS A 38 -0.13 -2.15 -4.61
C LYS A 38 -0.19 -2.94 -3.31
N SER A 39 0.85 -3.71 -2.97
CA SER A 39 0.92 -4.47 -1.72
C SER A 39 1.04 -3.56 -0.50
N SER A 40 1.74 -2.43 -0.60
CA SER A 40 1.75 -1.42 0.45
C SER A 40 0.38 -0.79 0.60
N GLN A 41 -0.36 -0.56 -0.49
CA GLN A 41 -1.73 -0.05 -0.42
C GLN A 41 -2.74 -1.08 0.11
N ILE A 42 -2.61 -2.35 -0.26
CA ILE A 42 -3.54 -3.43 0.12
C ILE A 42 -3.43 -3.77 1.62
N GLY A 43 -2.34 -3.38 2.30
CA GLY A 43 -2.17 -3.54 3.74
C GLY A 43 -2.18 -2.25 4.57
N MET A 44 -2.15 -1.06 3.96
CA MET A 44 -2.01 0.21 4.72
C MET A 44 -3.29 1.01 4.89
N VAL A 45 -4.31 0.85 4.05
CA VAL A 45 -5.57 1.56 4.26
C VAL A 45 -6.47 0.65 5.06
N ALA A 46 -6.34 0.74 6.38
CA ALA A 46 -7.39 0.29 7.29
C ALA A 46 -8.73 0.81 6.76
N ARG A 47 -9.74 -0.07 6.64
CA ARG A 47 -11.12 0.40 6.48
C ARG A 47 -11.39 1.44 7.57
N GLY A 48 -11.86 2.63 7.20
CA GLY A 48 -12.13 3.70 8.16
C GLY A 48 -10.95 4.61 8.48
N ASP A 49 -9.91 4.69 7.62
CA ASP A 49 -8.97 5.83 7.68
C ASP A 49 -9.68 7.11 7.25
N GLU A 50 -10.26 7.78 8.24
CA GLU A 50 -11.03 9.01 8.10
C GLU A 50 -10.24 10.10 7.33
N ILE A 51 -8.91 10.19 7.50
CA ILE A 51 -8.11 11.17 6.76
C ILE A 51 -8.12 10.85 5.27
N TYR A 52 -7.92 9.59 4.93
CA TYR A 52 -7.90 9.16 3.53
C TYR A 52 -9.26 9.38 2.86
N GLU A 53 -10.36 9.10 3.58
CA GLU A 53 -11.71 9.35 3.09
C GLU A 53 -11.99 10.84 2.87
N LEU A 54 -11.56 11.71 3.80
CA LEU A 54 -11.68 13.16 3.68
C LEU A 54 -10.86 13.72 2.50
N ASP A 55 -9.66 13.19 2.25
CA ASP A 55 -8.82 13.57 1.12
C ASP A 55 -9.50 13.22 -0.22
N MET A 56 -10.03 12.00 -0.34
CA MET A 56 -10.80 11.61 -1.53
C MET A 56 -12.04 12.49 -1.75
N GLN A 57 -12.75 12.87 -0.67
CA GLN A 57 -13.91 13.76 -0.75
C GLN A 57 -13.51 15.16 -1.23
N LEU A 58 -12.38 15.69 -0.76
CA LEU A 58 -11.87 16.99 -1.20
C LEU A 58 -11.52 16.96 -2.70
N GLU A 59 -10.79 15.95 -3.15
CA GLU A 59 -10.42 15.79 -4.56
C GLU A 59 -11.65 15.63 -5.48
N ALA A 60 -12.65 14.88 -5.03
CA ALA A 60 -13.92 14.76 -5.73
C ALA A 60 -14.65 16.10 -5.83
N ALA A 61 -14.69 16.87 -4.74
CA ALA A 61 -15.31 18.20 -4.71
C ALA A 61 -14.58 19.21 -5.61
N ILE A 62 -13.25 19.21 -5.60
CA ILE A 62 -12.41 20.04 -6.48
C ILE A 62 -12.72 19.72 -7.95
N THR A 63 -12.80 18.44 -8.28
CA THR A 63 -13.11 17.97 -9.64
C THR A 63 -14.50 18.40 -10.07
N ALA A 64 -15.52 18.17 -9.23
CA ALA A 64 -16.90 18.53 -9.53
C ALA A 64 -17.07 20.05 -9.69
N TYR A 65 -16.41 20.85 -8.85
CA TYR A 65 -16.45 22.32 -8.96
C TYR A 65 -15.75 22.80 -10.24
N SER A 66 -14.58 22.24 -10.57
CA SER A 66 -13.83 22.58 -11.78
C SER A 66 -14.60 22.21 -13.06
N SER A 67 -15.33 21.10 -13.03
CA SER A 67 -16.22 20.65 -14.10
C SER A 67 -17.57 21.37 -14.13
N ARG A 68 -17.82 22.29 -13.19
CA ARG A 68 -19.08 23.04 -13.01
C ARG A 68 -20.31 22.16 -12.74
N GLU A 69 -20.10 20.96 -12.21
CA GLU A 69 -21.18 20.06 -11.79
C GLU A 69 -21.81 20.52 -10.48
N ILE A 70 -21.02 21.16 -9.61
CA ILE A 70 -21.47 21.80 -8.37
C ILE A 70 -21.20 23.31 -8.39
N GLY A 71 -22.02 24.06 -7.67
CA GLY A 71 -21.84 25.49 -7.47
C GLY A 71 -20.82 25.82 -6.39
N LYS A 72 -20.38 27.09 -6.34
CA LYS A 72 -19.44 27.56 -5.30
C LYS A 72 -19.96 27.32 -3.88
N ALA A 73 -21.25 27.55 -3.64
CA ALA A 73 -21.84 27.37 -2.31
C ALA A 73 -21.80 25.91 -1.83
N GLU A 74 -22.00 24.96 -2.74
CA GLU A 74 -21.92 23.52 -2.44
C GLU A 74 -20.48 23.10 -2.18
N PHE A 75 -19.54 23.58 -3.00
CA PHE A 75 -18.12 23.37 -2.78
C PHE A 75 -17.65 23.91 -1.43
N ASP A 76 -18.01 25.16 -1.11
CA ASP A 76 -17.66 25.80 0.17
C ASP A 76 -18.26 25.04 1.37
N ALA A 77 -19.48 24.49 1.23
CA ALA A 77 -20.09 23.66 2.26
C ALA A 77 -19.33 22.33 2.47
N ILE A 78 -18.91 21.66 1.40
CA ILE A 78 -18.10 20.43 1.51
C ILE A 78 -16.76 20.73 2.20
N VAL A 79 -16.06 21.78 1.77
CA VAL A 79 -14.79 22.20 2.38
C VAL A 79 -14.97 22.55 3.86
N TYR A 80 -16.08 23.20 4.22
CA TYR A 80 -16.40 23.49 5.62
C TYR A 80 -16.58 22.21 6.44
N HIS A 81 -17.35 21.23 5.95
CA HIS A 81 -17.53 19.95 6.62
C HIS A 81 -16.22 19.18 6.81
N ILE A 82 -15.35 19.17 5.79
CA ILE A 82 -14.03 18.52 5.88
C ILE A 82 -13.17 19.18 6.95
N ASN A 83 -13.12 20.51 6.99
CA ASN A 83 -12.36 21.23 8.02
C ASN A 83 -12.89 20.97 9.43
N ASP A 84 -14.20 20.84 9.60
CA ASP A 84 -14.83 20.53 10.89
C ASP A 84 -14.44 19.11 11.36
N ALA A 85 -14.49 18.12 10.46
CA ALA A 85 -14.06 16.75 10.74
C ALA A 85 -12.57 16.67 11.12
N ILE A 86 -11.70 17.43 10.43
CA ILE A 86 -10.27 17.51 10.76
C ILE A 86 -10.08 18.05 12.18
N ARG A 87 -10.79 19.12 12.55
CA ARG A 87 -10.72 19.71 13.90
C ARG A 87 -11.19 18.76 14.99
N ASP A 88 -12.26 18.01 14.72
CA ASP A 88 -12.76 17.00 15.65
C ASP A 88 -11.75 15.86 15.84
N ARG A 89 -11.09 15.44 14.76
CA ARG A 89 -9.99 14.47 14.83
C ARG A 89 -8.79 15.02 15.60
N GLU A 90 -8.39 16.27 15.39
CA GLU A 90 -7.31 16.92 16.14
C GLU A 90 -7.63 16.98 17.64
N ARG A 91 -8.88 17.27 18.01
CA ARG A 91 -9.33 17.25 19.40
C ARG A 91 -9.21 15.85 20.00
N ARG A 92 -9.68 14.81 19.31
CA ARG A 92 -9.51 13.40 19.75
C ARG A 92 -8.04 13.02 19.91
N TYR A 93 -7.20 13.43 18.97
CA TYR A 93 -5.76 13.20 19.04
C TYR A 93 -5.12 13.87 20.27
N ALA A 94 -5.48 15.12 20.55
CA ALA A 94 -4.98 15.82 21.73
C ALA A 94 -5.42 15.11 23.03
N ASP A 95 -6.69 14.69 23.12
CA ASP A 95 -7.20 13.92 24.27
C ASP A 95 -6.47 12.58 24.43
N TYR A 96 -6.31 11.84 23.34
CA TYR A 96 -5.55 10.59 23.32
C TYR A 96 -4.13 10.79 23.84
N CYS A 97 -3.41 11.81 23.38
CA CYS A 97 -2.05 12.10 23.84
C CYS A 97 -1.99 12.41 25.34
N VAL A 98 -2.99 13.12 25.88
CA VAL A 98 -3.07 13.39 27.32
C VAL A 98 -3.28 12.09 28.10
N ARG A 99 -4.20 11.23 27.66
CA ARG A 99 -4.43 9.91 28.29
C ARG A 99 -3.21 9.00 28.19
N GLU A 100 -2.51 9.03 27.06
CA GLU A 100 -1.29 8.24 26.83
C GLU A 100 -0.17 8.69 27.76
N GLN A 101 0.05 10.00 27.91
CA GLN A 101 1.03 10.54 28.85
C GLN A 101 0.70 10.20 30.31
N ALA A 102 -0.59 10.09 30.64
CA ALA A 102 -1.06 9.63 31.95
C ALA A 102 -0.98 8.10 32.14
N GLY A 103 -0.59 7.34 31.12
CA GLY A 103 -0.54 5.87 31.15
C GLY A 103 -1.93 5.21 31.18
N GLN A 104 -2.95 5.92 30.69
CA GLN A 104 -4.35 5.48 30.70
C GLN A 104 -4.82 4.86 29.38
N THR A 105 -3.95 4.81 28.37
CA THR A 105 -4.27 4.18 27.07
C THR A 105 -3.69 2.79 26.97
N ARG A 106 -4.41 1.91 26.28
CA ARG A 106 -3.91 0.64 25.79
C ARG A 106 -3.55 0.78 24.30
N PRO A 107 -2.61 -0.02 23.77
CA PRO A 107 -2.26 0.03 22.35
C PRO A 107 -3.44 -0.15 21.39
N VAL A 108 -4.47 -0.91 21.78
CA VAL A 108 -5.70 -1.11 20.99
C VAL A 108 -6.54 0.16 20.86
N ASP A 109 -6.47 1.07 21.84
CA ASP A 109 -7.36 2.24 21.90
C ASP A 109 -7.07 3.20 20.73
N TRP A 110 -5.83 3.27 20.26
CA TRP A 110 -5.45 4.02 19.06
C TRP A 110 -6.23 3.56 17.82
N TYR A 111 -6.26 2.25 17.58
CA TYR A 111 -6.92 1.68 16.39
C TYR A 111 -8.44 1.84 16.45
N LYS A 112 -9.01 1.70 17.64
CA LYS A 112 -10.44 1.90 17.86
C LYS A 112 -10.83 3.37 17.61
N GLU A 113 -10.04 4.30 18.12
CA GLU A 113 -10.37 5.73 18.09
C GLU A 113 -10.12 6.39 16.73
N PHE A 114 -9.07 5.98 16.01
CA PHE A 114 -8.66 6.62 14.74
C PHE A 114 -8.95 5.81 13.48
N TYR A 115 -9.24 4.51 13.61
CA TYR A 115 -9.53 3.63 12.48
C TYR A 115 -10.88 2.90 12.62
N GLY A 116 -11.63 3.17 13.69
CA GLY A 116 -12.97 2.59 13.90
C GLY A 116 -12.96 1.07 14.12
N TYR A 117 -11.81 0.50 14.48
CA TYR A 117 -11.70 -0.94 14.72
C TYR A 117 -12.54 -1.38 15.91
N THR A 118 -13.04 -2.61 15.83
CA THR A 118 -13.50 -3.36 17.01
C THR A 118 -12.31 -3.73 17.90
N GLU A 119 -12.58 -4.20 19.13
CA GLU A 119 -11.52 -4.66 20.03
C GLU A 119 -10.76 -5.83 19.38
N GLU A 120 -11.48 -6.79 18.80
CA GLU A 120 -10.93 -7.98 18.18
C GLU A 120 -10.04 -7.64 16.97
N GLU A 121 -10.48 -6.72 16.11
CA GLU A 121 -9.72 -6.26 14.96
C GLU A 121 -8.43 -5.53 15.38
N ALA A 122 -8.50 -4.69 16.42
CA ALA A 122 -7.34 -4.00 16.96
C ALA A 122 -6.31 -4.97 17.55
N GLU A 123 -6.77 -5.98 18.30
CA GLU A 123 -5.89 -7.00 18.85
C GLU A 123 -5.25 -7.89 17.78
N GLU A 124 -6.01 -8.27 16.74
CA GLU A 124 -5.50 -9.04 15.62
C GLU A 124 -4.43 -8.24 14.86
N HIS A 125 -4.72 -6.96 14.59
CA HIS A 125 -3.79 -6.07 13.89
C HIS A 125 -2.46 -5.92 14.67
N LEU A 126 -2.53 -5.68 15.98
CA LEU A 126 -1.34 -5.61 16.84
C LEU A 126 -0.52 -6.90 16.84
N ARG A 127 -1.18 -8.07 16.84
CA ARG A 127 -0.50 -9.36 16.76
C ARG A 127 0.23 -9.54 15.43
N GLU A 128 -0.39 -9.15 14.33
CA GLU A 128 0.23 -9.24 13.00
C GLU A 128 1.40 -8.25 12.85
N GLU A 129 1.26 -7.02 13.36
CA GLU A 129 2.36 -6.04 13.38
C GLU A 129 3.59 -6.56 14.12
N LEU A 130 3.39 -7.17 15.30
CA LEU A 130 4.46 -7.79 16.08
C LEU A 130 5.14 -8.91 15.30
N ARG A 131 4.36 -9.80 14.67
CA ARG A 131 4.88 -10.89 13.85
C ARG A 131 5.71 -10.38 12.67
N LEU A 132 5.23 -9.34 11.98
CA LEU A 132 5.94 -8.72 10.86
C LEU A 132 7.23 -8.04 11.30
N ARG A 133 7.24 -7.44 12.50
CA ARG A 133 8.44 -6.86 13.10
C ARG A 133 9.49 -7.92 13.40
N ASP A 134 9.09 -9.05 13.96
CA ASP A 134 10.00 -10.16 14.25
C ASP A 134 10.63 -10.75 13.00
N ILE A 135 9.83 -10.93 11.93
CA ILE A 135 10.32 -11.38 10.63
C ILE A 135 11.35 -10.38 10.06
N ARG A 136 11.05 -9.08 10.13
CA ARG A 136 11.98 -8.02 9.67
C ARG A 136 13.30 -8.06 10.44
N ASN A 137 13.24 -8.16 11.77
CA ASN A 137 14.42 -8.25 12.63
C ASN A 137 15.26 -9.49 12.31
N ALA A 138 14.63 -10.65 12.15
CA ALA A 138 15.31 -11.90 11.80
C ALA A 138 16.00 -11.81 10.43
N ASN A 139 15.34 -11.20 9.45
CA ASN A 139 15.92 -10.99 8.12
C ASN A 139 17.11 -10.01 8.15
N GLN A 140 17.02 -8.94 8.94
CA GLN A 140 18.12 -7.99 9.13
C GLN A 140 19.34 -8.66 9.78
N ALA A 141 19.13 -9.45 10.84
CA ALA A 141 20.20 -10.19 11.51
C ALA A 141 20.90 -11.20 10.58
N ARG A 142 20.14 -11.89 9.72
CA ARG A 142 20.68 -12.79 8.68
C ARG A 142 21.48 -12.02 7.63
N GLY A 143 20.99 -10.86 7.19
CA GLY A 143 21.69 -9.98 6.25
C GLY A 143 23.03 -9.49 6.79
N GLN A 144 23.06 -9.01 8.04
CA GLN A 144 24.28 -8.58 8.72
C GLN A 144 25.28 -9.74 8.88
N SER A 145 24.79 -10.92 9.25
CA SER A 145 25.63 -12.12 9.40
C SER A 145 26.27 -12.54 8.07
N ARG A 146 25.54 -12.47 6.95
CA ARG A 146 26.08 -12.74 5.60
C ARG A 146 27.13 -11.73 5.18
N MET A 147 26.92 -10.43 5.46
CA MET A 147 27.92 -9.39 5.19
C MET A 147 29.24 -9.61 5.97
N LEU A 148 29.14 -10.01 7.25
CA LEU A 148 30.31 -10.32 8.08
C LEU A 148 31.05 -11.59 7.63
N GLN A 149 30.33 -12.58 7.08
CA GLN A 149 30.95 -13.77 6.50
C GLN A 149 31.66 -13.47 5.17
N GLN A 150 31.09 -12.64 4.30
CA GLN A 150 31.71 -12.24 3.04
C GLN A 150 32.95 -11.36 3.25
N SER A 151 32.95 -10.47 4.26
CA SER A 151 34.12 -9.64 4.57
C SER A 151 35.31 -10.43 5.12
N ARG A 152 35.06 -11.59 5.75
CA ARG A 152 36.11 -12.51 6.22
C ARG A 152 36.74 -13.35 5.11
N HIS A 153 36.02 -13.64 4.04
CA HIS A 153 36.54 -14.44 2.91
C HIS A 153 37.24 -13.59 1.84
N GLY A 154 37.22 -12.25 1.94
CA GLY A 154 37.90 -11.34 1.02
C GLY A 154 39.31 -10.90 1.44
N ARG A 155 39.83 -11.36 2.59
CA ARG A 155 41.20 -11.10 3.05
C ARG A 155 42.03 -12.39 3.01
N GLY A 156 42.33 -12.84 1.81
CA GLY A 156 43.39 -13.81 1.54
C GLY A 156 44.14 -13.31 0.32
N HIS A 157 45.15 -12.47 0.55
CA HIS A 157 46.24 -12.25 -0.41
C HIS A 157 47.27 -13.36 -0.26
#